data_AF-A0A933I5R3-F1
#
_entry.id   AF-A0A933I5R3-F1
#
_cell.length_a   1.000
_cell.length_b   1.000
_cell.length_c   1.000
_cell.angle_alpha   90.00
_cell.angle_beta   90.00
_cell.angle_gamma   90.00
#
_symmetry.space_group_name_H-M   'P 1'
#
loop_
_entity.id
_entity.type
_entity.pdbx_description
1 polymer ?
#
loop_
_entity_poly.entity_id
_entity_poly.type
_entity_poly.pdbx_seq_one_letter_code
_entity_poly.pdbx_strand_id
1 'polypeptide(L)'
;MPYRTLTIEFYQSTSPRFRFILLEAQKHKTFNHSKDIYSVTFTREESDQSYRMSQFLKGFRNKYVFIDGKEMPWDEVFHYCNCYALRKLSHDPVQYCHGDARQYPAFNPWRCIQTMMPLSSDTEWLCYGHFDLDGTFIFDKERIKHYLLANTHKFRFCPAFNTIVILKVLDLFPETVNPRVDSNWKYVKTIDRHLIIGVSIGQEKETLPIGVIPSSPNAAKNIFDKIIDKLC
;
A
#
# COMPACT_ATOMS: atom_id res chain seq x y z
N MET A 1 4.68 -11.18 4.33
CA MET A 1 4.72 -11.81 3.00
C MET A 1 3.97 -13.12 3.01
N PRO A 2 3.26 -13.45 1.92
CA PRO A 2 2.36 -14.60 1.86
C PRO A 2 3.05 -15.93 1.50
N TYR A 3 4.38 -15.97 1.41
CA TYR A 3 5.12 -17.15 0.94
C TYR A 3 6.20 -17.59 1.94
N ARG A 4 6.59 -18.87 1.85
CA ARG A 4 7.73 -19.44 2.59
C ARG A 4 8.99 -19.36 1.77
N THR A 5 8.91 -19.71 0.48
CA THR A 5 10.03 -19.68 -0.46
C THR A 5 9.70 -18.99 -1.77
N LEU A 6 10.71 -18.37 -2.37
CA LEU A 6 10.69 -17.80 -3.71
C LEU A 6 11.92 -18.34 -4.46
N THR A 7 11.70 -19.08 -5.54
CA THR A 7 12.78 -19.59 -6.39
C THR A 7 12.81 -18.79 -7.69
N ILE A 8 13.98 -18.28 -8.05
CA ILE A 8 14.22 -17.66 -9.35
C ILE A 8 15.01 -18.65 -10.19
N GLU A 9 14.51 -18.96 -11.38
CA GLU A 9 15.22 -19.74 -12.38
C GLU A 9 15.58 -18.88 -13.58
N PHE A 10 16.72 -19.15 -14.18
CA PHE A 10 17.12 -18.54 -15.45
C PHE A 10 18.01 -19.51 -16.23
N TYR A 11 17.88 -19.45 -17.54
CA TYR A 11 18.58 -20.36 -18.44
C TYR A 11 19.91 -19.77 -18.92
N GLN A 12 20.80 -20.65 -19.36
CA GLN A 12 22.04 -20.25 -20.02
C GLN A 12 21.77 -19.26 -21.17
N SER A 13 22.65 -18.28 -21.33
CA SER A 13 22.52 -17.24 -22.35
C SER A 13 23.87 -16.79 -22.88
N THR A 14 23.88 -16.37 -24.14
CA THR A 14 25.02 -15.72 -24.81
C THR A 14 25.10 -14.21 -24.50
N SER A 15 24.15 -13.66 -23.73
CA SER A 15 24.18 -12.25 -23.33
C SER A 15 25.46 -11.91 -22.57
N PRO A 16 26.14 -10.79 -22.88
CA PRO A 16 27.30 -10.34 -22.09
C PRO A 16 26.99 -10.13 -20.60
N ARG A 17 25.70 -9.89 -20.26
CA ARG A 17 25.25 -9.72 -18.88
C ARG A 17 25.16 -11.03 -18.10
N PHE A 18 25.15 -12.18 -18.78
CA PHE A 18 24.96 -13.49 -18.18
C PHE A 18 26.01 -13.80 -17.11
N ARG A 19 27.29 -13.49 -17.36
CA ARG A 19 28.36 -13.68 -16.38
C ARG A 19 28.08 -12.93 -15.06
N PHE A 20 27.56 -11.70 -15.14
CA PHE A 20 27.24 -10.92 -13.93
C PHE A 20 26.03 -11.47 -13.18
N ILE A 21 25.02 -11.96 -13.90
CA ILE A 21 23.86 -12.64 -13.31
C ILE A 21 24.31 -13.91 -12.57
N LEU A 22 25.17 -14.71 -13.20
CA LEU A 22 25.71 -15.93 -12.60
C LEU A 22 26.55 -15.65 -11.35
N LEU A 23 27.44 -14.66 -11.41
CA LEU A 23 28.26 -14.25 -10.25
C LEU A 23 27.40 -13.74 -9.10
N GLU A 24 26.27 -13.08 -9.37
CA GLU A 24 25.33 -12.69 -8.34
C GLU A 24 24.63 -13.91 -7.74
N ALA A 25 24.11 -14.81 -8.58
CA ALA A 25 23.43 -16.04 -8.14
C ALA A 25 24.31 -16.92 -7.24
N GLN A 26 25.58 -17.09 -7.60
CA GLN A 26 26.55 -17.93 -6.88
C GLN A 26 26.89 -17.43 -5.47
N LYS A 27 26.50 -16.20 -5.09
CA LYS A 27 26.68 -15.69 -3.72
C LYS A 27 25.72 -16.34 -2.72
N HIS A 28 24.65 -16.97 -3.22
CA HIS A 28 23.60 -17.53 -2.38
C HIS A 28 23.85 -19.02 -2.12
N LYS A 29 23.69 -19.46 -0.87
CA LYS A 29 23.91 -20.85 -0.46
C LYS A 29 22.98 -21.85 -1.15
N THR A 30 21.81 -21.38 -1.57
CA THR A 30 20.76 -22.15 -2.26
C THR A 30 20.93 -22.16 -3.78
N PHE A 31 22.04 -21.61 -4.29
CA PHE A 31 22.36 -21.69 -5.71
C PHE A 31 22.43 -23.15 -6.16
N ASN A 32 21.73 -23.46 -7.25
CA ASN A 32 21.76 -24.77 -7.87
C ASN A 32 21.88 -24.62 -9.39
N HIS A 33 22.51 -25.61 -10.01
CA HIS A 33 22.74 -25.68 -11.44
C HIS A 33 22.52 -27.10 -11.92
N SER A 34 21.61 -27.26 -12.89
CA SER A 34 21.29 -28.55 -13.50
C SER A 34 21.12 -28.34 -15.00
N LYS A 35 21.98 -28.99 -15.80
CA LYS A 35 22.06 -28.81 -17.25
C LYS A 35 22.24 -27.32 -17.61
N ASP A 36 21.27 -26.72 -18.29
CA ASP A 36 21.32 -25.31 -18.72
C ASP A 36 20.49 -24.39 -17.81
N ILE A 37 20.04 -24.88 -16.65
CA ILE A 37 19.15 -24.17 -15.72
C ILE A 37 19.92 -23.80 -14.46
N TYR A 38 19.86 -22.51 -14.12
CA TYR A 38 20.42 -21.93 -12.91
C TYR A 38 19.27 -21.48 -12.02
N SER A 39 19.35 -21.77 -10.72
CA SER A 39 18.31 -21.41 -9.77
C SER A 39 18.88 -20.91 -8.46
N VAL A 40 18.13 -20.04 -7.79
CA VAL A 40 18.38 -19.61 -6.42
C VAL A 40 17.06 -19.59 -5.68
N THR A 41 17.02 -20.17 -4.49
CA THR A 41 15.83 -20.18 -3.63
C THR A 41 16.02 -19.27 -2.44
N PHE A 42 15.10 -18.34 -2.24
CA PHE A 42 15.11 -17.37 -1.15
C PHE A 42 14.01 -17.71 -0.16
N THR A 43 14.31 -17.60 1.12
CA THR A 43 13.32 -17.57 2.19
C THR A 43 12.63 -16.20 2.25
N ARG A 44 11.56 -16.09 3.04
CA ARG A 44 10.87 -14.82 3.28
C ARG A 44 11.80 -13.74 3.85
N GLU A 45 12.71 -14.15 4.73
CA GLU A 45 13.70 -13.30 5.39
C GLU A 45 14.73 -12.74 4.39
N GLU A 46 14.90 -13.42 3.26
CA GLU A 46 15.83 -13.04 2.18
C GLU A 46 15.14 -12.26 1.05
N SER A 47 13.95 -11.73 1.28
CA SER A 47 13.17 -11.02 0.24
C SER A 47 13.84 -9.78 -0.36
N ASP A 48 14.74 -9.10 0.35
CA ASP A 48 15.57 -8.03 -0.27
C ASP A 48 16.60 -8.59 -1.26
N GLN A 49 17.11 -9.80 -1.00
CA GLN A 49 18.04 -10.50 -1.89
C GLN A 49 17.33 -10.98 -3.16
N SER A 50 16.10 -11.50 -3.05
CA SER A 50 15.31 -11.87 -4.23
C SER A 50 14.98 -10.65 -5.10
N TYR A 51 14.67 -9.51 -4.48
CA TYR A 51 14.54 -8.22 -5.19
C TYR A 51 15.85 -7.84 -5.91
N ARG A 52 17.00 -7.96 -5.24
CA ARG A 52 18.29 -7.65 -5.86
C ARG A 52 18.54 -8.52 -7.08
N MET A 53 18.34 -9.83 -6.95
CA MET A 53 18.48 -10.79 -8.06
C MET A 53 17.55 -10.45 -9.23
N SER A 54 16.31 -10.03 -8.96
CA SER A 54 15.37 -9.63 -10.00
C SER A 54 15.84 -8.42 -10.80
N GLN A 55 16.60 -7.49 -10.19
CA GLN A 55 17.18 -6.35 -10.90
C GLN A 55 18.26 -6.78 -11.92
N PHE A 56 19.08 -7.77 -11.59
CA PHE A 56 20.08 -8.32 -12.52
C PHE A 56 19.43 -8.97 -13.73
N LEU A 57 18.27 -9.62 -13.52
CA LEU A 57 17.48 -10.33 -14.53
C LEU A 57 16.49 -9.45 -15.32
N LYS A 58 16.47 -8.13 -15.08
CA LYS A 58 15.61 -7.20 -15.84
C LYS A 58 15.94 -7.28 -17.33
N GLY A 59 14.92 -7.54 -18.15
CA GLY A 59 15.06 -7.72 -19.62
C GLY A 59 15.59 -9.08 -20.08
N PHE A 60 15.94 -9.98 -19.16
CA PHE A 60 16.37 -11.35 -19.51
C PHE A 60 15.15 -12.20 -19.93
N ARG A 61 15.20 -12.92 -21.06
CA ARG A 61 14.00 -13.58 -21.63
C ARG A 61 13.63 -14.89 -20.94
N ASN A 62 14.59 -15.80 -20.79
CA ASN A 62 14.35 -17.15 -20.27
C ASN A 62 14.56 -17.16 -18.76
N LYS A 63 13.65 -16.50 -18.04
CA LYS A 63 13.63 -16.44 -16.58
C LYS A 63 12.23 -16.75 -16.05
N TYR A 64 12.19 -17.42 -14.92
CA TYR A 64 10.98 -17.91 -14.29
C TYR A 64 11.06 -17.65 -12.80
N VAL A 65 9.91 -17.52 -12.15
CA VAL A 65 9.82 -17.35 -10.71
C VAL A 65 8.76 -18.27 -10.16
N PHE A 66 9.08 -18.92 -9.04
CA PHE A 66 8.23 -19.87 -8.36
C PHE A 66 8.00 -19.39 -6.94
N ILE A 67 6.75 -19.38 -6.50
CA ILE A 67 6.35 -19.08 -5.13
C ILE A 67 5.87 -20.38 -4.51
N ASP A 68 6.54 -20.83 -3.44
CA ASP A 68 6.26 -22.11 -2.78
C ASP A 68 6.17 -23.29 -3.76
N GLY A 69 7.06 -23.31 -4.76
CA GLY A 69 7.13 -24.33 -5.82
C GLY A 69 6.16 -24.17 -6.98
N LYS A 70 5.25 -23.19 -6.95
CA LYS A 70 4.33 -22.89 -8.05
C LYS A 70 4.86 -21.76 -8.93
N GLU A 71 4.96 -21.99 -10.23
CA GLU A 71 5.32 -20.95 -11.19
C GLU A 71 4.31 -19.79 -11.15
N MET A 72 4.82 -18.57 -11.14
CA MET A 72 4.04 -17.34 -11.11
C MET A 72 4.51 -16.38 -12.20
N PRO A 73 3.63 -15.51 -12.73
CA PRO A 73 4.04 -14.47 -13.66
C PRO A 73 5.09 -13.55 -13.03
N TRP A 74 6.21 -13.34 -13.75
CA TRP A 74 7.32 -12.51 -13.27
C TRP A 74 6.87 -11.13 -12.81
N ASP A 75 6.08 -10.45 -13.64
CA ASP A 75 5.62 -9.08 -13.39
C ASP A 75 4.58 -9.00 -12.27
N GLU A 76 3.93 -10.12 -11.92
CA GLU A 76 3.05 -10.18 -10.75
C GLU A 76 3.86 -10.27 -9.46
N VAL A 77 4.89 -11.12 -9.44
CA VAL A 77 5.77 -11.27 -8.26
C VAL A 77 6.58 -9.99 -8.04
N PHE A 78 7.13 -9.42 -9.10
CA PHE A 78 8.05 -8.28 -9.03
C PHE A 78 7.40 -6.93 -9.35
N HIS A 79 6.07 -6.84 -9.35
CA HIS A 79 5.32 -5.60 -9.62
C HIS A 79 5.79 -4.42 -8.73
N TYR A 80 6.15 -4.73 -7.49
CA TYR A 80 6.57 -3.75 -6.49
C TYR A 80 7.95 -3.12 -6.75
N CYS A 81 8.77 -3.66 -7.68
CA CYS A 81 10.18 -3.31 -7.79
C CYS A 81 10.43 -1.80 -7.95
N ASN A 82 9.62 -1.12 -8.76
CA ASN A 82 9.78 0.33 -8.97
C ASN A 82 9.51 1.13 -7.69
N CYS A 83 8.39 0.85 -7.02
CA CYS A 83 8.02 1.50 -5.76
C CYS A 83 9.06 1.21 -4.65
N TYR A 84 9.58 -0.02 -4.59
CA TYR A 84 10.58 -0.40 -3.60
C TYR A 84 11.96 0.19 -3.90
N ALA A 85 12.33 0.35 -5.18
CA ALA A 85 13.54 1.07 -5.56
C ALA A 85 13.50 2.53 -5.10
N LEU A 86 12.38 3.23 -5.36
CA LEU A 86 12.18 4.60 -4.89
C LEU A 86 12.22 4.71 -3.36
N ARG A 87 11.64 3.73 -2.65
CA ARG A 87 11.76 3.62 -1.19
C ARG A 87 13.21 3.48 -0.72
N LYS A 88 14.04 2.69 -1.41
CA LYS A 88 15.47 2.53 -1.04
C LYS A 88 16.30 3.79 -1.33
N LEU A 89 15.84 4.64 -2.26
CA LEU A 89 16.49 5.90 -2.61
C LEU A 89 15.99 7.09 -1.78
N SER A 90 14.89 6.96 -1.03
CA SER A 90 14.36 8.05 -0.23
C SER A 90 15.22 8.30 1.00
N HIS A 91 15.25 9.56 1.46
CA HIS A 91 15.96 9.94 2.68
C HIS A 91 15.45 9.18 3.91
N ASP A 92 14.14 8.95 3.97
CA ASP A 92 13.49 8.10 4.96
C ASP A 92 12.67 7.00 4.26
N PRO A 93 13.19 5.76 4.19
CA PRO A 93 12.50 4.62 3.58
C PRO A 93 11.22 4.20 4.29
N VAL A 94 11.12 4.42 5.61
CA VAL A 94 9.92 4.06 6.37
C VAL A 94 8.82 5.08 6.06
N GLN A 95 9.15 6.37 6.16
CA GLN A 95 8.22 7.46 5.86
C GLN A 95 7.76 7.46 4.41
N TYR A 96 8.59 7.04 3.45
CA TYR A 96 8.18 6.91 2.05
C TYR A 96 6.89 6.09 1.87
N CYS A 97 6.73 5.02 2.64
CA CYS A 97 5.53 4.17 2.58
C CYS A 97 4.29 4.85 3.16
N HIS A 98 4.45 5.94 3.91
CA HIS A 98 3.38 6.80 4.42
C HIS A 98 3.06 7.98 3.50
N GLY A 99 3.78 8.13 2.38
CA GLY A 99 3.70 9.32 1.51
C GLY A 99 4.74 10.39 1.88
N ASP A 100 4.93 11.37 0.99
CA ASP A 100 5.89 12.46 1.23
C ASP A 100 5.33 13.43 2.28
N ALA A 101 5.98 13.51 3.44
CA ALA A 101 5.66 14.48 4.49
C ALA A 101 5.77 15.95 4.02
N ARG A 102 6.48 16.21 2.91
CA ARG A 102 6.58 17.55 2.28
C ARG A 102 5.36 17.92 1.44
N GLN A 103 4.50 16.96 1.11
CA GLN A 103 3.24 17.16 0.41
C GLN A 103 2.09 16.85 1.36
N TYR A 104 1.95 17.69 2.39
CA TYR A 104 0.65 17.86 3.04
C TYR A 104 -0.34 18.27 1.95
N PRO A 105 -1.48 17.56 1.80
CA PRO A 105 -2.27 17.03 2.91
C PRO A 105 -2.40 15.51 3.04
N ALA A 106 -1.59 14.67 2.37
CA ALA A 106 -1.88 13.24 2.24
C ALA A 106 -1.01 12.33 3.16
N PHE A 107 -1.32 12.25 4.46
CA PHE A 107 -0.72 11.22 5.32
C PHE A 107 -1.37 9.85 5.06
N ASN A 108 -0.58 8.81 4.80
CA ASN A 108 -1.11 7.46 4.61
C ASN A 108 -0.93 6.61 5.90
N PRO A 109 -2.02 6.27 6.61
CA PRO A 109 -1.92 5.52 7.86
C PRO A 109 -1.65 4.03 7.66
N TRP A 110 -1.79 3.52 6.43
CA TRP A 110 -1.78 2.10 6.12
C TRP A 110 -0.36 1.53 5.93
N ARG A 111 0.68 2.34 6.11
CA ARG A 111 2.10 1.96 5.90
C ARG A 111 2.43 1.42 4.51
N CYS A 112 1.62 1.76 3.51
CA CYS A 112 1.88 1.45 2.11
C CYS A 112 1.26 2.51 1.21
N ILE A 113 2.08 3.28 0.50
CA ILE A 113 1.62 4.36 -0.38
C ILE A 113 0.68 3.84 -1.49
N GLN A 114 0.82 2.57 -1.86
CA GLN A 114 0.01 1.91 -2.88
C GLN A 114 -1.40 1.53 -2.40
N THR A 115 -1.77 1.79 -1.13
CA THR A 115 -3.18 1.69 -0.73
C THR A 115 -4.06 2.72 -1.42
N MET A 116 -3.49 3.82 -1.90
CA MET A 116 -4.23 4.91 -2.57
C MET A 116 -5.38 5.46 -1.72
N MET A 117 -5.26 5.33 -0.40
CA MET A 117 -6.26 5.75 0.58
C MET A 117 -5.61 6.68 1.61
N PRO A 118 -5.01 7.81 1.19
CA PRO A 118 -4.43 8.76 2.12
C PRO A 118 -5.52 9.35 3.02
N LEU A 119 -5.10 10.04 4.05
CA LEU A 119 -5.96 10.86 4.88
C LEU A 119 -5.89 12.29 4.36
N SER A 120 -6.78 12.65 3.43
CA SER A 120 -6.89 14.02 2.91
C SER A 120 -8.35 14.45 2.80
N SER A 121 -8.58 15.75 2.58
CA SER A 121 -9.93 16.33 2.35
C SER A 121 -10.68 15.69 1.20
N ASP A 122 -9.92 15.20 0.21
CA ASP A 122 -10.47 14.72 -1.05
C ASP A 122 -10.63 13.19 -1.04
N THR A 123 -10.39 12.54 0.09
CA THR A 123 -10.40 11.08 0.15
C THR A 123 -11.78 10.52 0.45
N GLU A 124 -12.25 9.64 -0.43
CA GLU A 124 -13.59 9.06 -0.37
C GLU A 124 -13.80 8.02 0.74
N TRP A 125 -12.74 7.33 1.19
CA TRP A 125 -12.92 6.21 2.15
C TRP A 125 -13.44 6.65 3.51
N LEU A 126 -13.26 7.93 3.84
CA LEU A 126 -13.82 8.60 5.02
C LEU A 126 -15.35 8.84 4.92
N CYS A 127 -15.93 8.56 3.76
CA CYS A 127 -17.36 8.57 3.49
C CYS A 127 -17.93 7.14 3.32
N TYR A 128 -17.13 6.10 3.56
CA TYR A 128 -17.61 4.72 3.52
C TYR A 128 -18.29 4.38 4.84
N GLY A 129 -19.61 4.53 4.87
CA GLY A 129 -20.40 4.33 6.07
C GLY A 129 -21.78 4.98 5.95
N HIS A 130 -22.41 5.20 7.09
CA HIS A 130 -23.69 5.90 7.17
C HIS A 130 -23.80 6.66 8.50
N PHE A 131 -24.68 7.66 8.54
CA PHE A 131 -25.05 8.32 9.78
C PHE A 131 -26.20 7.60 10.46
N ASP A 132 -26.15 7.48 11.77
CA ASP A 132 -27.30 7.13 12.58
C ASP A 132 -28.22 8.36 12.84
N LEU A 133 -29.22 8.19 13.69
CA LEU A 133 -30.19 9.25 14.01
C LEU A 133 -29.60 10.39 14.86
N ASP A 134 -28.51 10.16 15.61
CA ASP A 134 -27.93 11.17 16.51
C ASP A 134 -26.81 12.00 15.84
N GLY A 135 -26.42 11.61 14.62
CA GLY A 135 -25.35 12.21 13.84
C GLY A 135 -24.00 11.51 14.01
N THR A 136 -23.96 10.34 14.65
CA THR A 136 -22.80 9.47 14.70
C THR A 136 -22.63 8.78 13.35
N PHE A 137 -21.45 8.94 12.78
CA PHE A 137 -21.04 8.20 11.59
C PHE A 137 -20.54 6.81 11.97
N ILE A 138 -21.07 5.79 11.32
CA ILE A 138 -20.69 4.38 11.48
C ILE A 138 -19.90 3.98 10.23
N PHE A 139 -18.62 3.64 10.40
CA PHE A 139 -17.74 3.26 9.29
C PHE A 139 -18.07 1.86 8.76
N ASP A 140 -18.10 1.72 7.44
CA ASP A 140 -18.14 0.43 6.77
C ASP A 140 -16.72 -0.13 6.63
N LYS A 141 -16.22 -0.72 7.73
CA LYS A 141 -14.86 -1.29 7.77
C LYS A 141 -14.64 -2.42 6.79
N GLU A 142 -15.65 -3.23 6.47
CA GLU A 142 -15.49 -4.30 5.48
C GLU A 142 -15.31 -3.73 4.06
N ARG A 143 -16.00 -2.63 3.71
CA ARG A 143 -15.74 -1.91 2.47
C ARG A 143 -14.34 -1.29 2.45
N ILE A 144 -13.90 -0.64 3.54
CA ILE A 144 -12.55 -0.07 3.64
C ILE A 144 -11.49 -1.18 3.45
N LYS A 145 -11.64 -2.30 4.14
CA LYS A 145 -10.80 -3.50 4.02
C LYS A 145 -10.74 -4.04 2.59
N HIS A 146 -11.89 -4.13 1.93
CA HIS A 146 -11.97 -4.58 0.54
C HIS A 146 -11.09 -3.74 -0.37
N TYR A 147 -11.19 -2.41 -0.30
CA TYR A 147 -10.36 -1.51 -1.11
C TYR A 147 -8.87 -1.57 -0.74
N LEU A 148 -8.55 -1.63 0.56
CA LEU A 148 -7.16 -1.78 1.02
C LEU A 148 -6.50 -3.02 0.42
N LEU A 149 -7.18 -4.17 0.47
CA LEU A 149 -6.67 -5.43 -0.06
C LEU A 149 -6.64 -5.44 -1.59
N ALA A 150 -7.67 -4.90 -2.25
CA ALA A 150 -7.73 -4.81 -3.71
C ALA A 150 -6.58 -3.95 -4.27
N ASN A 151 -6.35 -2.77 -3.69
CA ASN A 151 -5.31 -1.84 -4.15
C ASN A 151 -3.91 -2.41 -3.92
N THR A 152 -3.70 -3.17 -2.84
CA THR A 152 -2.38 -3.65 -2.45
C THR A 152 -2.04 -5.07 -2.92
N HIS A 153 -3.00 -5.80 -3.50
CA HIS A 153 -2.80 -7.20 -3.91
C HIS A 153 -1.58 -7.40 -4.83
N LYS A 154 -1.35 -6.49 -5.78
CA LYS A 154 -0.20 -6.56 -6.70
C LYS A 154 1.14 -6.30 -6.00
N PHE A 155 1.13 -5.70 -4.81
CA PHE A 155 2.33 -5.35 -4.04
C PHE A 155 2.61 -6.33 -2.89
N ARG A 156 1.84 -7.42 -2.79
CA ARG A 156 1.90 -8.39 -1.67
C ARG A 156 3.25 -9.08 -1.47
N PHE A 157 4.10 -9.05 -2.50
CA PHE A 157 5.47 -9.59 -2.48
C PHE A 157 6.55 -8.55 -2.15
N CYS A 158 6.19 -7.29 -1.89
CA CYS A 158 7.14 -6.24 -1.53
C CYS A 158 7.79 -6.49 -0.15
N PRO A 159 9.14 -6.41 -0.01
CA PRO A 159 9.86 -6.53 1.27
C PRO A 159 9.33 -5.64 2.39
N ALA A 160 8.84 -4.45 2.05
CA ALA A 160 8.30 -3.50 3.02
C ALA A 160 6.80 -3.68 3.31
N PHE A 161 6.10 -4.58 2.60
CA PHE A 161 4.65 -4.70 2.72
C PHE A 161 4.23 -5.67 3.83
N ASN A 162 3.30 -5.22 4.68
CA ASN A 162 2.78 -6.00 5.79
C ASN A 162 1.26 -5.87 5.91
N THR A 163 0.54 -6.82 5.31
CA THR A 163 -0.93 -6.90 5.37
C THR A 163 -1.44 -6.98 6.80
N ILE A 164 -0.74 -7.68 7.71
CA ILE A 164 -1.17 -7.81 9.10
C ILE A 164 -1.24 -6.43 9.75
N VAL A 165 -0.27 -5.55 9.47
CA VAL A 165 -0.29 -4.20 10.03
C VAL A 165 -1.42 -3.36 9.42
N ILE A 166 -1.67 -3.46 8.12
CA ILE A 166 -2.81 -2.76 7.48
C ILE A 166 -4.13 -3.14 8.16
N LEU A 167 -4.35 -4.44 8.36
CA LEU A 167 -5.57 -4.93 9.00
C LEU A 167 -5.64 -4.51 10.47
N LYS A 168 -4.54 -4.58 11.22
CA LYS A 168 -4.52 -4.07 12.60
C LYS A 168 -4.81 -2.56 12.70
N VAL A 169 -4.30 -1.75 11.76
CA VAL A 169 -4.62 -0.32 11.71
C VAL A 169 -6.12 -0.12 11.52
N LEU A 170 -6.75 -0.90 10.64
CA LEU A 170 -8.20 -0.84 10.42
C LEU A 170 -9.00 -1.33 11.64
N ASP A 171 -8.55 -2.40 12.30
CA ASP A 171 -9.18 -2.91 13.52
C ASP A 171 -9.15 -1.85 14.64
N LEU A 172 -8.03 -1.14 14.79
CA LEU A 172 -7.85 -0.08 15.78
C LEU A 172 -8.51 1.25 15.39
N PHE A 173 -8.85 1.45 14.12
CA PHE A 173 -9.56 2.63 13.65
C PHE A 173 -10.95 2.70 14.30
N PRO A 174 -11.53 3.88 14.56
CA PRO A 174 -12.86 3.96 15.17
C PRO A 174 -13.93 3.23 14.36
N GLU A 175 -14.82 2.49 15.03
CA GLU A 175 -16.06 1.97 14.42
C GLU A 175 -17.04 3.10 14.14
N THR A 176 -17.11 4.05 15.08
CA THR A 176 -18.07 5.13 15.07
C THR A 176 -17.43 6.44 15.50
N VAL A 177 -17.92 7.55 14.97
CA VAL A 177 -17.47 8.91 15.30
C VAL A 177 -18.66 9.85 15.33
N ASN A 178 -18.78 10.66 16.38
CA ASN A 178 -19.75 11.75 16.42
C ASN A 178 -19.03 13.11 16.44
N PRO A 179 -19.02 13.87 15.33
CA PRO A 179 -18.38 15.19 15.28
C PRO A 179 -18.98 16.25 16.22
N ARG A 180 -20.18 16.03 16.79
CA ARG A 180 -20.76 16.91 17.81
C ARG A 180 -20.13 16.69 19.19
N VAL A 181 -19.56 15.52 19.43
CA VAL A 181 -18.96 15.13 20.71
C VAL A 181 -17.42 15.15 20.65
N ASP A 182 -16.84 14.72 19.52
CA ASP A 182 -15.40 14.69 19.32
C ASP A 182 -14.95 15.78 18.33
N SER A 183 -14.36 16.86 18.88
CA SER A 183 -13.82 17.98 18.11
C SER A 183 -12.63 17.63 17.20
N ASN A 184 -12.08 16.42 17.32
CA ASN A 184 -11.07 15.92 16.39
C ASN A 184 -11.67 15.55 15.02
N TRP A 185 -12.99 15.52 14.89
CA TRP A 185 -13.69 15.18 13.66
C TRP A 185 -14.60 16.31 13.19
N LYS A 186 -14.85 16.36 11.88
CA LYS A 186 -15.83 17.25 11.25
C LYS A 186 -16.57 16.50 10.15
N TYR A 187 -17.79 16.95 9.87
CA TYR A 187 -18.59 16.43 8.77
C TYR A 187 -17.96 16.77 7.41
N VAL A 188 -17.94 15.79 6.51
CA VAL A 188 -17.71 15.99 5.07
C VAL A 188 -19.08 16.27 4.44
N LYS A 189 -19.18 17.39 3.73
CA LYS A 189 -20.41 17.85 3.07
C LYS A 189 -20.23 17.75 1.55
N THR A 190 -21.27 17.34 0.83
CA THR A 190 -21.27 17.42 -0.64
C THR A 190 -21.27 18.88 -1.08
N ILE A 191 -20.36 19.24 -1.98
CA ILE A 191 -20.50 20.46 -2.79
C ILE A 191 -21.19 20.04 -4.08
N ASP A 192 -22.45 20.42 -4.26
CA ASP A 192 -23.18 20.24 -5.53
C ASP A 192 -22.42 20.96 -6.66
N ARG A 193 -21.65 20.24 -7.47
CA ARG A 193 -20.85 20.82 -8.57
C ARG A 193 -21.62 21.00 -9.88
N HIS A 194 -22.95 21.04 -9.86
CA HIS A 194 -23.77 21.32 -11.05
C HIS A 194 -24.92 22.29 -10.78
N LEU A 195 -24.71 23.58 -11.08
CA LEU A 195 -25.73 24.50 -11.65
C LEU A 195 -25.07 25.84 -12.02
N ILE A 196 -24.59 25.95 -13.27
CA ILE A 196 -24.63 27.22 -13.99
C ILE A 196 -25.82 27.12 -14.93
N ILE A 197 -26.99 27.54 -14.44
CA ILE A 197 -28.10 27.99 -15.28
C ILE A 197 -28.61 29.29 -14.64
N GLY A 198 -28.89 30.27 -15.49
CA GLY A 198 -28.96 31.68 -15.16
C GLY A 198 -29.88 32.08 -14.00
N VAL A 199 -29.46 33.17 -13.36
CA VAL A 199 -30.28 34.16 -12.65
C VAL A 199 -31.33 33.58 -11.70
N SER A 200 -31.00 33.45 -10.41
CA SER A 200 -31.82 33.91 -9.28
C SER A 200 -31.11 33.72 -7.93
N ILE A 201 -31.46 34.62 -7.02
CA ILE A 201 -30.94 34.89 -5.68
C ILE A 201 -31.20 33.75 -4.70
N GLY A 202 -30.20 33.42 -3.89
CA GLY A 202 -30.33 33.01 -2.48
C GLY A 202 -31.21 31.80 -2.15
N GLN A 203 -30.65 30.60 -2.30
CA GLN A 203 -31.03 29.46 -1.45
C GLN A 203 -29.76 28.80 -0.91
N GLU A 204 -29.55 28.87 0.41
CA GLU A 204 -28.62 27.97 1.09
C GLU A 204 -29.17 26.55 0.93
N LYS A 205 -28.66 25.81 -0.07
CA LYS A 205 -28.92 24.38 -0.18
C LYS A 205 -28.34 23.70 1.05
N GLU A 206 -29.20 23.07 1.85
CA GLU A 206 -28.77 22.22 2.95
C GLU A 206 -27.88 21.10 2.41
N THR A 207 -26.60 21.18 2.73
CA THR A 207 -25.61 20.18 2.35
C THR A 207 -25.65 19.07 3.37
N LEU A 208 -26.17 17.90 2.97
CA LEU A 208 -26.20 16.72 3.83
C LEU A 208 -24.78 16.20 4.06
N PRO A 209 -24.44 15.80 5.30
CA PRO A 209 -23.15 15.18 5.56
C PRO A 209 -23.11 13.80 4.89
N ILE A 210 -22.00 13.49 4.23
CA ILE A 210 -21.76 12.21 3.55
C ILE A 210 -20.65 11.37 4.19
N GLY A 211 -19.94 11.93 5.16
CA GLY A 211 -18.84 11.27 5.85
C GLY A 211 -18.24 12.14 6.94
N VAL A 212 -17.11 11.69 7.49
CA VAL A 212 -16.39 12.41 8.54
C VAL A 212 -14.90 12.43 8.26
N ILE A 213 -14.23 13.54 8.54
CA ILE A 213 -12.79 13.70 8.37
C ILE A 213 -12.18 14.31 9.63
N PRO A 214 -10.89 14.07 9.93
CA PRO A 214 -10.25 14.81 11.00
C PRO A 214 -10.36 16.32 10.80
N SER A 215 -10.60 17.04 11.89
CA SER A 215 -10.87 18.47 11.87
C SER A 215 -9.66 19.29 11.44
N SER A 216 -8.46 18.79 11.73
CA SER A 216 -7.16 19.42 11.47
C SER A 216 -6.03 18.39 11.26
N PRO A 217 -4.86 18.80 10.72
CA PRO A 217 -3.66 17.96 10.68
C PRO A 217 -3.27 17.38 12.05
N ASN A 218 -3.39 18.18 13.12
CA ASN A 218 -3.07 17.75 14.47
C ASN A 218 -4.09 16.73 15.00
N ALA A 219 -5.38 16.91 14.67
CA ALA A 219 -6.41 15.94 15.01
C ALA A 219 -6.15 14.60 14.32
N ALA A 220 -5.84 14.63 13.02
CA ALA A 220 -5.41 13.46 12.26
C ALA A 220 -4.22 12.75 12.93
N LYS A 221 -3.16 13.51 13.23
CA LYS A 221 -1.98 12.99 13.91
C LYS A 221 -2.35 12.34 15.25
N ASN A 222 -3.11 13.02 16.10
CA ASN A 222 -3.53 12.50 17.41
C ASN A 222 -4.34 11.19 17.32
N ILE A 223 -5.19 11.05 16.30
CA ILE A 223 -5.95 9.81 16.06
C ILE A 223 -5.00 8.67 15.73
N PHE A 224 -4.01 8.91 14.85
CA PHE A 224 -3.10 7.87 14.39
C PHE A 224 -1.95 7.58 15.35
N ASP A 225 -1.45 8.55 16.11
CA ASP A 225 -0.46 8.33 17.18
C ASP A 225 -1.05 7.33 18.20
N LYS A 226 -2.32 7.48 18.61
CA LYS A 226 -3.01 6.52 19.47
C LYS A 226 -3.14 5.11 18.87
N ILE A 227 -3.26 5.01 17.54
CA ILE A 227 -3.31 3.71 16.85
C ILE A 227 -1.90 3.10 16.81
N ILE A 228 -0.89 3.90 16.48
CA ILE A 228 0.51 3.49 16.41
C ILE A 228 1.01 3.03 17.79
N ASP A 229 0.68 3.75 18.86
CA ASP A 229 1.03 3.38 20.24
C ASP A 229 0.49 2.00 20.63
N LYS A 230 -0.64 1.57 20.05
CA LYS A 230 -1.24 0.25 20.26
C LYS A 230 -0.68 -0.85 19.34
N LEU A 231 0.12 -0.48 18.33
CA LEU A 231 0.77 -1.41 17.41
C LEU A 231 2.17 -1.83 17.86
N CYS A 232 2.81 -1.03 18.71
CA CYS A 232 4.12 -1.28 19.33
C CYS A 232 3.98 -2.11 20.62
#